data_AF-A0A7X6P6U3-F1
#
_entry.id   AF-A0A7X6P6U3-F1
#
_cell.length_a   1.000
_cell.length_b   1.000
_cell.length_c   1.000
_cell.angle_alpha   90.00
_cell.angle_beta   90.00
_cell.angle_gamma   90.00
#
_symmetry.space_group_name_H-M   'P 1'
#
loop_
_entity.id
_entity.type
_entity.pdbx_description
1 polymer ?
#
loop_
_entity_poly.entity_id
_entity_poly.type
_entity_poly.pdbx_seq_one_letter_code
_entity_poly.pdbx_strand_id
1 'polypeptide(L)'
;MKIDSLRSRWVARVLFIVVFLIYTLSTLYPIGDPDLSKYFQWLERYQSYIRTNPDTLSCLGLPVLTKGNILFILLRTIISDVYIFIAFLYTGVYLSDRAQMKARAGLMRYLSRLPALISWVIFITILFVFPLLPLIMDMSILIIIVVLAEMFFVVPSLFLSPALILHERKSSFESIIASIRKTQGIKLSILTNLMMLGLLFIIFLLMFSMFINPQKQAFQLVFGYFFSYLVLAFGRLIGYMYETSVLLQSETSA
;
A
#
# COMPACT_ATOMS: atom_id res chain seq x y z
N MET A 1 11.51 -16.62 4.24
CA MET A 1 11.77 -16.09 2.88
C MET A 1 13.07 -15.29 2.89
N LYS A 2 14.11 -15.68 2.15
CA LYS A 2 15.36 -14.88 2.05
C LYS A 2 15.24 -13.87 0.91
N ILE A 3 15.22 -12.56 1.19
CA ILE A 3 15.21 -11.49 0.16
C ILE A 3 16.38 -11.67 -0.82
N ASP A 4 17.52 -12.17 -0.34
CA ASP A 4 18.75 -12.42 -1.12
C ASP A 4 18.73 -13.66 -2.06
N SER A 5 17.60 -14.33 -2.27
CA SER A 5 17.57 -15.51 -3.14
C SER A 5 17.48 -15.21 -4.65
N LEU A 6 17.34 -13.95 -5.05
CA LEU A 6 17.30 -13.55 -6.46
C LEU A 6 18.69 -13.54 -7.07
N ARG A 7 18.83 -13.92 -8.36
CA ARG A 7 20.12 -13.86 -9.07
C ARG A 7 20.63 -12.42 -9.17
N SER A 8 19.74 -11.43 -9.18
CA SER A 8 20.08 -10.00 -9.16
C SER A 8 19.94 -9.36 -7.77
N ARG A 9 20.67 -9.88 -6.77
CA ARG A 9 20.68 -9.34 -5.39
C ARG A 9 20.89 -7.82 -5.32
N TRP A 10 21.71 -7.28 -6.22
CA TRP A 10 22.03 -5.85 -6.24
C TRP A 10 20.79 -4.97 -6.47
N VAL A 11 19.84 -5.39 -7.31
CA VAL A 11 18.61 -4.61 -7.58
C VAL A 11 17.77 -4.47 -6.32
N ALA A 12 17.57 -5.56 -5.58
CA ALA A 12 16.85 -5.53 -4.31
C ALA A 12 17.50 -4.58 -3.29
N ARG A 13 18.84 -4.59 -3.21
CA ARG A 13 19.61 -3.69 -2.32
C ARG A 13 19.50 -2.23 -2.71
N VAL A 14 19.58 -1.92 -4.01
CA VAL A 14 19.40 -0.55 -4.50
C VAL A 14 17.99 -0.05 -4.21
N LEU A 15 16.96 -0.85 -4.52
CA LEU A 15 15.58 -0.47 -4.21
C LEU A 15 15.35 -0.29 -2.72
N PHE A 16 15.95 -1.15 -1.88
CA PHE A 16 15.90 -1.02 -0.43
C PHE A 16 16.46 0.33 0.04
N ILE A 17 17.66 0.69 -0.42
CA ILE A 17 18.31 1.97 -0.06
C ILE A 17 17.45 3.15 -0.54
N VAL A 18 16.89 3.08 -1.76
CA VAL A 18 16.02 4.13 -2.29
C VAL A 18 14.78 4.32 -1.42
N VAL A 19 14.06 3.25 -1.07
CA VAL A 19 12.88 3.34 -0.20
C VAL A 19 13.27 3.89 1.17
N PHE A 20 14.39 3.42 1.72
CA PHE A 20 14.89 3.86 3.02
C PHE A 20 15.21 5.35 3.04
N LEU A 21 15.88 5.86 2.02
CA LEU A 21 16.22 7.27 1.89
C LEU A 21 14.97 8.13 1.69
N ILE A 22 14.05 7.73 0.80
CA ILE A 22 12.79 8.46 0.58
C ILE A 22 12.00 8.53 1.90
N TYR A 23 11.87 7.41 2.62
CA TYR A 23 11.16 7.37 3.89
C TYR A 23 11.82 8.26 4.94
N THR A 24 13.12 8.10 5.13
CA THR A 24 13.87 8.82 6.16
C THR A 24 13.85 10.32 5.89
N LEU A 25 14.13 10.74 4.66
CA LEU A 25 14.16 12.16 4.30
C LEU A 25 12.78 12.80 4.43
N SER A 26 11.73 12.14 3.93
CA SER A 26 10.37 12.69 4.01
C SER A 26 9.79 12.71 5.42
N THR A 27 10.27 11.84 6.32
CA THR A 27 9.81 11.80 7.71
C THR A 27 10.60 12.76 8.59
N LEU A 28 11.91 12.88 8.40
CA LEU A 28 12.77 13.80 9.17
C LEU A 28 12.64 15.25 8.70
N TYR A 29 12.38 15.46 7.42
CA TYR A 29 12.23 16.77 6.79
C TYR A 29 10.90 16.84 6.03
N PRO A 30 9.76 16.80 6.75
CA PRO A 30 8.46 16.87 6.11
C PRO A 30 8.29 18.23 5.42
N ILE A 31 7.78 18.20 4.18
CA ILE A 31 7.42 19.41 3.45
C ILE A 31 5.95 19.73 3.75
N GLY A 32 5.67 20.98 4.06
CA GLY A 32 4.36 21.43 4.52
C GLY A 32 4.24 21.42 6.04
N ASP A 33 3.01 21.46 6.53
CA ASP A 33 2.71 21.46 7.97
C ASP A 33 2.21 20.08 8.41
N PRO A 34 3.03 19.30 9.14
CA PRO A 34 2.63 18.00 9.65
C PRO A 34 1.66 18.10 10.85
N ASP A 35 1.47 19.29 11.44
CA ASP A 35 0.56 19.47 12.56
C ASP A 35 -0.90 19.54 12.09
N LEU A 36 -1.62 18.44 12.28
CA LEU A 36 -3.05 18.31 12.00
C LEU A 36 -3.92 18.57 13.25
N SER A 37 -3.36 19.08 14.35
CA SER A 37 -4.09 19.31 15.61
C SER A 37 -5.35 20.16 15.44
N LYS A 38 -5.28 21.22 14.62
CA LYS A 38 -6.43 22.10 14.32
C LYS A 38 -7.56 21.37 13.60
N TYR A 39 -7.22 20.44 12.70
CA TYR A 39 -8.21 19.61 12.02
C TYR A 39 -8.88 18.64 13.00
N PHE A 40 -8.11 17.99 13.87
CA PHE A 40 -8.67 17.10 14.89
C PHE A 40 -9.56 17.83 15.90
N GLN A 41 -9.17 19.02 16.34
CA GLN A 41 -10.02 19.86 17.20
C GLN A 41 -11.31 20.29 16.51
N TRP A 42 -11.25 20.62 15.22
CA TRP A 42 -12.45 20.91 14.42
C TRP A 42 -13.35 19.66 14.33
N LEU A 43 -12.78 18.49 14.07
CA LEU A 43 -13.52 17.22 13.98
C LEU A 43 -14.21 16.85 15.30
N GLU A 44 -13.53 17.03 16.43
CA GLU A 44 -14.09 16.77 17.76
C GLU A 44 -15.25 17.74 18.09
N ARG A 45 -15.12 19.01 17.73
CA ARG A 45 -16.20 19.99 17.86
C ARG A 45 -17.38 19.65 16.95
N TYR A 46 -17.10 19.23 15.72
CA TYR A 46 -18.12 18.81 14.76
C TYR A 46 -18.92 17.60 15.28
N GLN A 47 -18.23 16.57 15.75
CA GLN A 47 -18.86 15.36 16.28
C GLN A 47 -19.67 15.62 17.55
N SER A 48 -19.14 16.45 18.47
CA SER A 48 -19.88 16.82 19.69
C SER A 48 -21.12 17.66 19.36
N TYR A 49 -21.02 18.60 18.43
CA TYR A 49 -22.13 19.46 18.05
C TYR A 49 -23.27 18.69 17.36
N ILE A 50 -22.96 17.78 16.44
CA ILE A 50 -23.98 16.94 15.77
C ILE A 50 -24.74 16.05 16.75
N ARG A 51 -24.05 15.52 17.78
CA ARG A 51 -24.73 14.73 18.82
C ARG A 51 -25.73 15.56 19.62
N THR A 52 -25.43 16.84 19.83
CA THR A 52 -26.32 17.76 20.57
C THR A 52 -27.40 18.42 19.72
N ASN A 53 -27.15 18.66 18.43
CA ASN A 53 -28.07 19.37 17.54
C ASN A 53 -28.11 18.72 16.15
N PRO A 54 -28.76 17.54 16.01
CA PRO A 54 -28.73 16.76 14.77
C PRO A 54 -29.32 17.49 13.56
N ASP A 55 -30.22 18.45 13.78
CA ASP A 55 -30.96 19.14 12.71
C ASP A 55 -30.25 20.38 12.15
N THR A 56 -29.07 20.77 12.67
CA THR A 56 -28.34 21.98 12.23
C THR A 56 -26.95 21.67 11.69
N LEU A 57 -26.91 20.94 10.57
CA LEU A 57 -25.67 20.65 9.82
C LEU A 57 -25.06 21.89 9.15
N SER A 58 -25.86 22.93 8.86
CA SER A 58 -25.45 24.11 8.09
C SER A 58 -24.66 25.16 8.89
N CYS A 59 -24.59 25.05 10.22
CA CYS A 59 -23.93 26.03 11.09
C CYS A 59 -22.44 25.74 11.34
N LEU A 60 -21.98 24.54 11.00
CA LEU A 60 -20.58 24.15 11.15
C LEU A 60 -19.80 24.54 9.89
N GLY A 61 -18.93 25.54 10.04
CA GLY A 61 -18.05 26.00 8.97
C GLY A 61 -17.14 24.90 8.42
N LEU A 62 -16.52 25.20 7.26
CA LEU A 62 -15.63 24.28 6.55
C LEU A 62 -14.47 23.77 7.42
N PRO A 63 -13.94 22.56 7.14
CA PRO A 63 -12.80 22.00 7.86
C PRO A 63 -11.60 22.94 7.84
N VAL A 64 -10.98 23.11 9.01
CA VAL A 64 -9.82 24.00 9.18
C VAL A 64 -8.55 23.25 8.74
N LEU A 65 -8.33 23.21 7.43
CA LEU A 65 -7.09 22.72 6.82
C LEU A 65 -6.27 23.91 6.30
N THR A 66 -5.03 24.04 6.77
CA THR A 66 -4.13 25.06 6.23
C THR A 66 -3.58 24.62 4.87
N LYS A 67 -3.11 25.58 4.06
CA LYS A 67 -2.38 25.28 2.81
C LYS A 67 -1.17 24.36 3.07
N GLY A 68 -0.51 24.53 4.22
CA GLY A 68 0.60 23.68 4.65
C GLY A 68 0.19 22.22 4.89
N ASN A 69 -0.97 22.00 5.52
CA ASN A 69 -1.49 20.65 5.74
C ASN A 69 -1.90 19.97 4.44
N ILE A 70 -2.54 20.72 3.52
CA ILE A 70 -2.92 20.20 2.20
C ILE A 70 -1.67 19.75 1.44
N LEU A 71 -0.61 20.58 1.44
CA LEU A 71 0.67 20.24 0.81
C LEU A 71 1.30 18.99 1.45
N PHE A 72 1.29 18.91 2.77
CA PHE A 72 1.82 17.76 3.51
C PHE A 72 1.07 16.47 3.16
N ILE A 73 -0.27 16.49 3.17
CA ILE A 73 -1.11 15.33 2.82
C ILE A 73 -0.86 14.90 1.38
N LEU A 74 -0.89 15.84 0.43
CA LEU A 74 -0.67 15.55 -0.98
C LEU A 74 0.70 14.91 -1.22
N LEU A 75 1.75 15.44 -0.59
CA LEU A 75 3.09 14.87 -0.70
C LEU A 75 3.17 13.48 -0.07
N ARG A 76 2.55 13.28 1.11
CA ARG A 76 2.48 11.97 1.77
C ARG A 76 1.82 10.93 0.88
N THR A 77 0.75 11.30 0.18
CA THR A 77 0.07 10.44 -0.80
C THR A 77 0.98 10.11 -1.98
N ILE A 78 1.61 11.10 -2.60
CA ILE A 78 2.55 10.87 -3.72
C ILE A 78 3.69 9.93 -3.30
N ILE A 79 4.27 10.14 -2.13
CA ILE A 79 5.35 9.28 -1.60
C ILE A 79 4.84 7.85 -1.37
N SER A 80 3.61 7.69 -0.88
CA SER A 80 2.98 6.38 -0.72
C SER A 80 2.81 5.67 -2.06
N ASP A 81 2.34 6.38 -3.09
CA ASP A 81 2.24 5.85 -4.44
C ASP A 81 3.61 5.45 -5.01
N VAL A 82 4.66 6.24 -4.76
CA VAL A 82 6.04 5.90 -5.14
C VAL A 82 6.48 4.58 -4.51
N TYR A 83 6.15 4.30 -3.24
CA TYR A 83 6.46 3.01 -2.62
C TYR A 83 5.71 1.85 -3.30
N ILE A 84 4.44 2.05 -3.65
CA ILE A 84 3.65 1.07 -4.41
C ILE A 84 4.33 0.78 -5.76
N PHE A 85 4.76 1.82 -6.48
CA PHE A 85 5.49 1.68 -7.74
C PHE A 85 6.83 0.95 -7.59
N ILE A 86 7.58 1.22 -6.52
CA ILE A 86 8.82 0.50 -6.23
C ILE A 86 8.53 -0.98 -5.93
N ALA A 87 7.47 -1.28 -5.18
CA ALA A 87 7.04 -2.66 -4.95
C ALA A 87 6.69 -3.37 -6.26
N PHE A 88 5.96 -2.72 -7.17
CA PHE A 88 5.61 -3.29 -8.49
C PHE A 88 6.83 -3.47 -9.39
N LEU A 89 7.78 -2.52 -9.36
CA LEU A 89 9.05 -2.69 -10.05
C LEU A 89 9.77 -3.94 -9.53
N TYR A 90 9.81 -4.13 -8.22
CA TYR A 90 10.41 -5.31 -7.62
C TYR A 90 9.67 -6.60 -7.97
N THR A 91 8.33 -6.59 -8.04
CA THR A 91 7.52 -7.70 -8.57
C THR A 91 7.95 -8.06 -10.00
N GLY A 92 8.09 -7.07 -10.89
CA GLY A 92 8.48 -7.29 -12.27
C GLY A 92 9.89 -7.88 -12.43
N VAL A 93 10.83 -7.43 -11.59
CA VAL A 93 12.19 -7.99 -11.53
C VAL A 93 12.15 -9.42 -11.00
N TYR A 94 11.41 -9.69 -9.92
CA TYR A 94 11.25 -11.02 -9.34
C TYR A 94 10.69 -12.02 -10.36
N LEU A 95 9.60 -11.68 -11.04
CA LEU A 95 8.97 -12.55 -12.04
C LEU A 95 9.90 -12.82 -13.24
N SER A 96 10.72 -11.84 -13.63
CA SER A 96 11.69 -12.01 -14.71
C SER A 96 12.84 -12.93 -14.30
N ASP A 97 13.34 -12.81 -13.07
CA ASP A 97 14.40 -13.69 -12.54
C ASP A 97 13.92 -15.15 -12.48
N ARG A 98 12.66 -15.35 -12.09
CA ARG A 98 12.03 -16.67 -11.99
C ARG A 98 11.80 -17.32 -13.35
N ALA A 99 11.51 -16.51 -14.36
CA ALA A 99 11.52 -16.93 -15.77
C ALA A 99 12.94 -17.09 -16.36
N GLN A 100 13.99 -17.10 -15.53
CA GLN A 100 15.41 -17.20 -15.94
C GLN A 100 15.88 -16.08 -16.88
N MET A 101 15.22 -14.92 -16.85
CA MET A 101 15.59 -13.75 -17.64
C MET A 101 16.46 -12.79 -16.83
N LYS A 102 17.25 -11.95 -17.52
CA LYS A 102 18.04 -10.89 -16.87
C LYS A 102 17.10 -9.87 -16.19
N ALA A 103 17.50 -9.35 -15.03
CA ALA A 103 16.73 -8.32 -14.30
C ALA A 103 16.38 -7.08 -15.15
N ARG A 104 17.22 -6.72 -16.12
CA ARG A 104 16.94 -5.65 -17.10
C ARG A 104 15.64 -5.90 -17.87
N ALA A 105 15.29 -7.14 -18.18
CA ALA A 105 14.02 -7.46 -18.83
C ALA A 105 12.83 -7.09 -17.95
N GLY A 106 12.90 -7.35 -16.64
CA GLY A 106 11.88 -6.95 -15.67
C GLY A 106 11.74 -5.44 -15.55
N LEU A 107 12.86 -4.71 -15.50
CA LEU A 107 12.88 -3.26 -15.51
C LEU A 107 12.21 -2.68 -16.78
N MET A 108 12.56 -3.20 -17.96
CA MET A 108 12.00 -2.73 -19.23
C MET A 108 10.50 -3.05 -19.37
N ARG A 109 10.06 -4.23 -18.89
CA ARG A 109 8.63 -4.58 -18.83
C ARG A 109 7.89 -3.61 -17.92
N TYR A 110 8.45 -3.31 -16.75
CA TYR A 110 7.88 -2.32 -15.83
C TYR A 110 7.76 -0.94 -16.48
N LEU A 111 8.83 -0.42 -17.08
CA LEU A 111 8.81 0.90 -17.74
C LEU A 111 7.81 0.96 -18.89
N SER A 112 7.74 -0.07 -19.73
CA SER A 112 6.76 -0.12 -20.84
C SER A 112 5.31 -0.22 -20.37
N ARG A 113 5.07 -0.63 -19.12
CA ARG A 113 3.73 -0.79 -18.53
C ARG A 113 3.43 0.23 -17.44
N LEU A 114 4.32 1.18 -17.23
CA LEU A 114 4.15 2.25 -16.25
C LEU A 114 2.83 3.02 -16.43
N PRO A 115 2.39 3.39 -17.66
CA PRO A 115 1.11 4.09 -17.83
C PRO A 115 -0.10 3.28 -17.36
N ALA A 116 -0.11 1.96 -17.61
CA ALA A 116 -1.18 1.07 -17.16
C ALA A 116 -1.16 0.91 -15.63
N LEU A 117 0.03 0.80 -15.02
CA LEU A 117 0.18 0.77 -13.57
C LEU A 117 -0.28 2.08 -12.93
N ILE A 118 0.04 3.24 -13.53
CA ILE A 118 -0.44 4.55 -13.07
C ILE A 118 -1.96 4.64 -13.11
N SER A 119 -2.57 4.26 -14.24
CA SER A 119 -4.02 4.20 -14.38
C SER A 119 -4.65 3.27 -13.33
N TRP A 120 -4.04 2.11 -13.07
CA TRP A 120 -4.52 1.17 -12.06
C TRP A 120 -4.42 1.75 -10.63
N VAL A 121 -3.28 2.36 -10.27
CA VAL A 121 -3.10 2.98 -8.94
C VAL A 121 -4.10 4.10 -8.74
N ILE A 122 -4.27 5.00 -9.71
CA ILE A 122 -5.26 6.09 -9.63
C ILE A 122 -6.67 5.54 -9.42
N PHE A 123 -7.06 4.51 -10.19
CA PHE A 123 -8.37 3.89 -10.06
C PHE A 123 -8.59 3.29 -8.66
N ILE A 124 -7.60 2.56 -8.15
CA ILE A 124 -7.66 1.97 -6.81
C ILE A 124 -7.66 3.05 -5.73
N THR A 125 -6.79 4.05 -5.81
CA THR A 125 -6.74 5.15 -4.84
C THR A 125 -8.08 5.87 -4.80
N ILE A 126 -8.71 6.18 -5.94
CA ILE A 126 -10.05 6.79 -5.95
C ILE A 126 -11.09 5.84 -5.33
N LEU A 127 -11.07 4.55 -5.71
CA LEU A 127 -12.02 3.55 -5.25
C LEU A 127 -11.98 3.34 -3.74
N PHE A 128 -10.80 3.40 -3.11
CA PHE A 128 -10.64 3.17 -1.67
C PHE A 128 -10.65 4.47 -0.85
N VAL A 129 -10.06 5.56 -1.34
CA VAL A 129 -9.97 6.82 -0.57
C VAL A 129 -11.30 7.56 -0.55
N PHE A 130 -12.06 7.54 -1.65
CA PHE A 130 -13.31 8.30 -1.74
C PHE A 130 -14.42 7.77 -0.82
N PRO A 131 -14.67 6.46 -0.70
CA PRO A 131 -15.63 5.92 0.26
C PRO A 131 -15.18 6.12 1.72
N LEU A 132 -13.88 6.16 1.99
CA LEU A 132 -13.33 6.38 3.33
C LEU A 132 -13.49 7.83 3.83
N LEU A 133 -13.73 8.81 2.95
CA LEU A 133 -13.85 10.22 3.33
C LEU A 133 -15.09 10.50 4.20
N PRO A 134 -16.31 10.05 3.83
CA PRO A 134 -17.49 10.14 4.71
C PRO A 134 -17.37 9.26 5.96
N LEU A 135 -16.64 8.15 5.89
CA LEU A 135 -16.49 7.15 6.96
C LEU A 135 -15.70 7.66 8.18
N ILE A 136 -14.96 8.76 8.06
CA ILE A 136 -14.25 9.39 9.20
C ILE A 136 -15.23 10.22 10.07
N MET A 137 -16.40 10.59 9.54
CA MET A 137 -17.33 11.49 10.22
C MET A 137 -18.32 10.76 11.14
N ASP A 138 -18.53 9.46 10.95
CA ASP A 138 -19.39 8.62 11.78
C ASP A 138 -18.63 7.36 12.21
N MET A 139 -18.81 6.89 13.44
CA MET A 139 -18.16 5.70 14.01
C MET A 139 -19.20 4.58 14.20
N SER A 140 -20.11 4.43 13.23
CA SER A 140 -21.18 3.46 13.30
C SER A 140 -20.68 2.04 12.95
N ILE A 141 -21.34 1.02 13.51
CA ILE A 141 -21.00 -0.40 13.31
C ILE A 141 -20.98 -0.78 11.81
N LEU A 142 -21.85 -0.14 11.01
CA LEU A 142 -21.92 -0.34 9.56
C LEU A 142 -20.58 -0.03 8.86
N ILE A 143 -19.85 0.96 9.35
CA ILE A 143 -18.58 1.44 8.79
C ILE A 143 -17.48 0.40 9.00
N ILE A 144 -17.45 -0.17 10.21
CA ILE A 144 -16.54 -1.28 10.53
C ILE A 144 -16.82 -2.47 9.61
N ILE A 145 -18.09 -2.79 9.35
CA ILE A 145 -18.48 -3.88 8.43
C ILE A 145 -18.00 -3.60 7.01
N VAL A 146 -18.15 -2.37 6.50
CA VAL A 146 -17.70 -1.98 5.15
C VAL A 146 -16.18 -2.08 5.04
N VAL A 147 -15.42 -1.54 6.00
CA VAL A 147 -13.96 -1.62 6.02
C VAL A 147 -13.48 -3.07 6.08
N LEU A 148 -14.11 -3.91 6.93
CA LEU A 148 -13.82 -5.33 6.98
C LEU A 148 -14.14 -6.01 5.63
N ALA A 149 -15.29 -5.73 5.03
CA ALA A 149 -15.63 -6.29 3.73
C ALA A 149 -14.61 -5.91 2.64
N GLU A 150 -14.15 -4.67 2.61
CA GLU A 150 -13.09 -4.22 1.69
C GLU A 150 -11.77 -4.96 1.92
N MET A 151 -11.33 -5.10 3.17
CA MET A 151 -10.10 -5.80 3.53
C MET A 151 -10.16 -7.31 3.22
N PHE A 152 -11.30 -7.96 3.44
CA PHE A 152 -11.44 -9.41 3.27
C PHE A 152 -11.77 -9.81 1.83
N PHE A 153 -12.51 -8.99 1.08
CA PHE A 153 -12.95 -9.34 -0.26
C PHE A 153 -12.23 -8.56 -1.35
N VAL A 154 -12.11 -7.24 -1.23
CA VAL A 154 -11.61 -6.41 -2.33
C VAL A 154 -10.09 -6.49 -2.44
N VAL A 155 -9.37 -6.27 -1.32
CA VAL A 155 -7.90 -6.28 -1.30
C VAL A 155 -7.30 -7.59 -1.83
N PRO A 156 -7.72 -8.79 -1.36
CA PRO A 156 -7.17 -10.03 -1.88
C PRO A 156 -7.54 -10.29 -3.34
N SER A 157 -8.72 -9.80 -3.77
CA SER A 157 -9.18 -9.98 -5.15
C SER A 157 -8.38 -9.16 -6.16
N LEU A 158 -7.84 -8.01 -5.74
CA LEU A 158 -7.06 -7.11 -6.59
C LEU A 158 -5.55 -7.36 -6.50
N PHE A 159 -5.11 -8.19 -5.54
CA PHE A 159 -3.71 -8.40 -5.19
C PHE A 159 -2.81 -8.83 -6.36
N LEU A 160 -3.33 -9.62 -7.31
CA LEU A 160 -2.56 -10.11 -8.46
C LEU A 160 -2.57 -9.17 -9.67
N SER A 161 -3.42 -8.15 -9.67
CA SER A 161 -3.55 -7.18 -10.78
C SER A 161 -2.21 -6.60 -11.26
N PRO A 162 -1.31 -6.08 -10.38
CA PRO A 162 -0.02 -5.55 -10.83
C PRO A 162 0.87 -6.60 -11.52
N ALA A 163 0.87 -7.86 -11.06
CA ALA A 163 1.60 -8.93 -11.73
C ALA A 163 1.01 -9.26 -13.11
N LEU A 164 -0.32 -9.22 -13.25
CA LEU A 164 -1.02 -9.44 -14.52
C LEU A 164 -0.73 -8.34 -15.55
N ILE A 165 -0.65 -7.08 -15.12
CA ILE A 165 -0.26 -5.96 -15.98
C ILE A 165 1.19 -6.14 -16.47
N LEU A 166 2.10 -6.51 -15.56
CA LEU A 166 3.53 -6.63 -15.85
C LEU A 166 3.89 -7.85 -16.69
N HIS A 167 3.30 -9.01 -16.40
CA HIS A 167 3.66 -10.29 -17.00
C HIS A 167 2.78 -10.63 -18.20
N GLU A 168 1.45 -10.54 -18.03
CA GLU A 168 0.46 -10.88 -19.08
C GLU A 168 0.09 -9.70 -19.98
N ARG A 169 0.67 -8.51 -19.74
CA ARG A 169 0.47 -7.31 -20.58
C ARG A 169 -0.99 -6.85 -20.69
N LYS A 170 -1.82 -7.20 -19.70
CA LYS A 170 -3.24 -6.82 -19.62
C LYS A 170 -3.41 -5.32 -19.38
N SER A 171 -4.52 -4.76 -19.86
CA SER A 171 -4.94 -3.39 -19.51
C SER A 171 -5.34 -3.29 -18.04
N SER A 172 -5.45 -2.06 -17.49
CA SER A 172 -5.81 -1.84 -16.08
C SER A 172 -7.12 -2.55 -15.72
N PHE A 173 -8.17 -2.38 -16.52
CA PHE A 173 -9.47 -3.01 -16.29
C PHE A 173 -9.45 -4.53 -16.48
N GLU A 174 -8.82 -5.02 -17.55
CA GLU A 174 -8.67 -6.47 -17.77
C GLU A 174 -7.91 -7.14 -16.63
N SER A 175 -6.89 -6.47 -16.08
CA SER A 175 -6.10 -6.99 -14.97
C SER A 175 -6.93 -7.16 -13.70
N ILE A 176 -7.87 -6.24 -13.43
CA ILE A 176 -8.76 -6.30 -12.28
C ILE A 176 -9.71 -7.49 -12.42
N ILE A 177 -10.39 -7.60 -13.56
CA ILE A 177 -11.33 -8.70 -13.82
C ILE A 177 -10.60 -10.05 -13.78
N ALA A 178 -9.41 -10.12 -14.39
CA ALA A 178 -8.59 -11.32 -14.37
C ALA A 178 -8.10 -11.65 -12.95
N SER A 179 -7.69 -10.65 -12.16
CA SER A 179 -7.26 -10.85 -10.78
C SER A 179 -8.39 -11.40 -9.92
N ILE A 180 -9.60 -10.86 -10.03
CA ILE A 180 -10.79 -11.35 -9.30
C ILE A 180 -11.04 -12.83 -9.62
N ARG A 181 -10.94 -13.22 -10.90
CA ARG A 181 -11.13 -14.62 -11.33
C ARG A 181 -10.01 -15.53 -10.82
N LYS A 182 -8.75 -15.12 -10.99
CA LYS A 182 -7.58 -15.93 -10.60
C LYS A 182 -7.44 -16.10 -9.08
N THR A 183 -8.02 -15.20 -8.29
CA THR A 183 -7.89 -15.23 -6.82
C THR A 183 -8.98 -16.02 -6.11
N GLN A 184 -10.04 -16.47 -6.79
CA GLN A 184 -11.23 -17.08 -6.15
C GLN A 184 -10.90 -18.24 -5.17
N GLY A 185 -9.90 -19.07 -5.47
CA GLY A 185 -9.47 -20.18 -4.60
C GLY A 185 -8.34 -19.87 -3.62
N ILE A 186 -7.72 -18.68 -3.69
CA ILE A 186 -6.50 -18.35 -2.91
C ILE A 186 -6.63 -17.06 -2.08
N LYS A 187 -7.82 -16.44 -2.02
CA LYS A 187 -8.04 -15.17 -1.28
C LYS A 187 -7.60 -15.26 0.17
N LEU A 188 -7.98 -16.35 0.85
CA LEU A 188 -7.62 -16.55 2.26
C LEU A 188 -6.10 -16.70 2.43
N SER A 189 -5.42 -17.38 1.51
CA SER A 189 -3.96 -17.49 1.53
C SER A 189 -3.29 -16.14 1.32
N ILE A 190 -3.77 -15.34 0.36
CA ILE A 190 -3.29 -13.97 0.13
C ILE A 190 -3.46 -13.13 1.41
N LEU A 191 -4.68 -13.14 1.98
CA LEU A 191 -5.00 -12.38 3.17
C LEU A 191 -4.13 -12.79 4.36
N THR A 192 -4.00 -14.09 4.64
CA THR A 192 -3.18 -14.59 5.75
C THR A 192 -1.72 -14.20 5.57
N ASN A 193 -1.17 -14.27 4.35
CA ASN A 193 0.21 -13.84 4.10
C ASN A 193 0.39 -12.32 4.31
N LEU A 194 -0.58 -11.50 3.90
CA LEU A 194 -0.57 -10.06 4.14
C LEU A 194 -0.67 -9.72 5.63
N MET A 195 -1.58 -10.37 6.35
CA MET A 195 -1.74 -10.21 7.79
C MET A 195 -0.47 -10.63 8.53
N MET A 196 0.13 -11.77 8.18
CA MET A 196 1.39 -12.21 8.77
C MET A 196 2.53 -11.22 8.52
N LEU A 197 2.64 -10.71 7.30
CA LEU A 197 3.66 -9.71 6.96
C LEU A 197 3.48 -8.42 7.77
N GLY A 198 2.23 -7.92 7.88
CA GLY A 198 1.91 -6.75 8.69
C GLY A 198 2.11 -6.98 10.19
N LEU A 199 1.73 -8.16 10.70
CA LEU A 199 1.87 -8.53 12.10
C LEU A 199 3.35 -8.63 12.50
N LEU A 200 4.19 -9.23 11.66
CA LEU A 200 5.64 -9.24 11.88
C LEU A 200 6.20 -7.80 11.95
N PHE A 201 5.79 -6.92 11.03
CA PHE A 201 6.19 -5.53 11.05
C PHE A 201 5.78 -4.82 12.35
N ILE A 202 4.52 -4.98 12.79
CA ILE A 202 4.02 -4.40 14.03
C ILE A 202 4.77 -4.94 15.25
N ILE A 203 5.02 -6.25 15.34
CA ILE A 203 5.78 -6.84 16.44
C ILE A 203 7.18 -6.22 16.53
N PHE A 204 7.89 -6.10 15.40
CA PHE A 204 9.20 -5.44 15.41
C PHE A 204 9.11 -4.00 15.90
N LEU A 205 8.14 -3.22 15.41
CA LEU A 205 7.96 -1.84 15.88
C LEU A 205 7.66 -1.75 17.37
N LEU A 206 6.79 -2.61 17.90
CA LEU A 206 6.47 -2.66 19.32
C LEU A 206 7.71 -3.00 20.14
N MET A 207 8.48 -4.01 19.74
CA MET A 207 9.74 -4.36 20.40
C MET A 207 10.70 -3.16 20.46
N PHE A 208 10.91 -2.45 19.34
CA PHE A 208 11.81 -1.28 19.34
C PHE A 208 11.25 -0.09 20.13
N SER A 209 9.93 0.09 20.17
CA SER A 209 9.29 1.17 20.94
C SER A 209 9.48 1.03 22.45
N MET A 210 9.71 -0.18 22.96
CA MET A 210 10.07 -0.43 24.36
C MET A 210 11.45 0.14 24.73
N PHE A 211 12.36 0.26 23.75
CA PHE A 211 13.74 0.69 23.98
C PHE A 211 14.02 2.11 23.47
N ILE A 212 13.30 2.57 22.43
CA ILE A 212 13.53 3.86 21.77
C ILE A 212 12.20 4.61 21.71
N ASN A 213 12.18 5.83 22.25
CA ASN A 213 11.00 6.68 22.19
C ASN A 213 10.60 6.95 20.72
N PRO A 214 9.33 6.68 20.32
CA PRO A 214 8.85 6.87 18.95
C PRO A 214 9.01 8.28 18.38
N GLN A 215 9.09 9.29 19.24
CA GLN A 215 9.27 10.69 18.85
C GLN A 215 10.72 11.05 18.48
N LYS A 216 11.68 10.17 18.77
CA LYS A 216 13.10 10.42 18.49
C LYS A 216 13.44 10.02 17.06
N GLN A 217 14.36 10.76 16.45
CA GLN A 217 14.84 10.51 15.08
C GLN A 217 15.42 9.10 14.90
N ALA A 218 16.09 8.56 15.94
CA ALA A 218 16.61 7.20 15.94
C ALA A 218 15.51 6.15 15.69
N PHE A 219 14.31 6.32 16.26
CA PHE A 219 13.19 5.43 16.01
C PHE A 219 12.73 5.51 14.56
N GLN A 220 12.69 6.72 13.98
CA GLN A 220 12.28 6.92 12.59
C GLN A 220 13.23 6.23 11.60
N LEU A 221 14.53 6.17 11.89
CA LEU A 221 15.50 5.41 11.11
C LEU A 221 15.23 3.91 11.19
N VAL A 222 14.99 3.37 12.38
CA VAL A 222 14.66 1.95 12.56
C VAL A 222 13.34 1.61 11.86
N PHE A 223 12.31 2.44 12.01
CA PHE A 223 11.04 2.30 11.32
C PHE A 223 11.26 2.28 9.81
N GLY A 224 12.01 3.25 9.27
CA GLY A 224 12.31 3.35 7.84
C GLY A 224 13.01 2.10 7.30
N TYR A 225 13.91 1.49 8.07
CA TYR A 225 14.57 0.25 7.70
C TYR A 225 13.57 -0.90 7.53
N PHE A 226 12.71 -1.14 8.53
CA PHE A 226 11.70 -2.19 8.47
C PHE A 226 10.61 -1.90 7.44
N PHE A 227 10.24 -0.63 7.26
CA PHE A 227 9.28 -0.21 6.25
C PHE A 227 9.82 -0.47 4.84
N SER A 228 11.10 -0.21 4.61
CA SER A 228 11.76 -0.53 3.33
C SER A 228 11.77 -2.03 3.05
N TYR A 229 12.00 -2.84 4.08
CA TYR A 229 11.88 -4.29 3.98
C TYR A 229 10.44 -4.70 3.65
N LEU A 230 9.45 -4.11 4.31
CA LEU A 230 8.02 -4.38 4.12
C LEU A 230 7.58 -4.09 2.67
N VAL A 231 7.98 -2.95 2.10
CA VAL A 231 7.65 -2.56 0.71
C VAL A 231 8.18 -3.61 -0.29
N LEU A 232 9.43 -4.06 -0.12
CA LEU A 232 10.00 -5.09 -0.99
C LEU A 232 9.40 -6.47 -0.73
N ALA A 233 9.13 -6.81 0.52
CA ALA A 233 8.47 -8.08 0.88
C ALA A 233 7.07 -8.16 0.26
N PHE A 234 6.33 -7.05 0.25
CA PHE A 234 5.03 -6.94 -0.42
C PHE A 234 5.15 -7.18 -1.93
N GLY A 235 6.08 -6.49 -2.61
CA GLY A 235 6.33 -6.71 -4.04
C GLY A 235 6.72 -8.16 -4.37
N ARG A 236 7.50 -8.81 -3.52
CA ARG A 236 7.83 -10.24 -3.66
C ARG A 236 6.62 -11.15 -3.43
N LEU A 237 5.79 -10.83 -2.45
CA LEU A 237 4.60 -11.62 -2.13
C LEU A 237 3.62 -11.61 -3.31
N ILE A 238 3.42 -10.47 -3.98
CA ILE A 238 2.64 -10.38 -5.22
C ILE A 238 3.19 -11.36 -6.26
N GLY A 239 4.51 -11.31 -6.51
CA GLY A 239 5.16 -12.19 -7.49
C GLY A 239 5.02 -13.67 -7.15
N TYR A 240 5.24 -14.02 -5.89
CA TYR A 240 5.09 -15.39 -5.39
C TYR A 240 3.66 -15.92 -5.54
N MET A 241 2.66 -15.15 -5.11
CA MET A 241 1.26 -15.56 -5.20
C MET A 241 0.79 -15.68 -6.65
N TYR A 242 1.32 -14.84 -7.55
CA TYR A 242 1.07 -14.98 -8.98
C TYR A 242 1.59 -16.32 -9.52
N GLU A 243 2.84 -16.70 -9.21
CA GLU A 243 3.41 -17.99 -9.60
C GLU A 243 2.57 -19.17 -9.08
N THR A 244 2.20 -19.15 -7.80
CA THR A 244 1.35 -20.18 -7.21
C THR A 244 -0.01 -20.25 -7.92
N SER A 245 -0.61 -19.12 -8.26
CA SER A 245 -1.89 -19.10 -8.98
C SER A 245 -1.79 -19.72 -10.38
N VAL A 246 -0.66 -19.54 -11.07
CA VAL A 246 -0.43 -20.12 -12.40
C VAL A 246 -0.22 -21.64 -12.31
N LEU A 247 0.52 -22.12 -11.31
CA LEU A 247 0.74 -23.56 -11.09
C LEU A 247 -0.57 -24.30 -10.78
N LEU A 248 -1.39 -23.75 -9.88
CA LEU A 248 -2.69 -24.33 -9.56
C LEU A 248 -3.61 -24.44 -10.78
N GLN A 249 -3.55 -23.46 -11.69
CA GLN A 249 -4.33 -23.50 -12.93
C GLN A 249 -3.86 -24.62 -13.87
N SER A 250 -2.54 -24.85 -13.98
CA SER A 250 -2.02 -25.93 -14.82
C SER A 250 -2.41 -27.32 -14.31
N GLU A 251 -2.50 -27.53 -13.00
CA GLU A 251 -2.92 -28.80 -12.40
C GLU A 251 -4.41 -29.09 -12.61
N THR A 252 -5.27 -28.06 -12.59
CA THR A 252 -6.71 -28.25 -12.83
C THR A 252 -7.09 -28.45 -14.31
N SER A 253 -6.17 -28.17 -15.24
CA SER A 253 -6.38 -28.33 -16.68
C SER A 253 -5.85 -29.65 -17.26
N ALA A 254 -5.20 -30.46 -16.43
CA ALA A 254 -4.66 -31.78 -16.77
C ALA A 254 -5.64 -32.88 -16.32
#